data_AF-A0A1I5DRR6-F1
#
_entry.id   AF-A0A1I5DRR6-F1
#
_cell.length_a   1.000
_cell.length_b   1.000
_cell.length_c   1.000
_cell.angle_alpha   90.00
_cell.angle_beta   90.00
_cell.angle_gamma   90.00
#
_symmetry.space_group_name_H-M   'P 1'
#
loop_
_entity.id
_entity.type
_entity.pdbx_description
1 polymer ?
#
loop_
_entity_poly.entity_id
_entity_poly.type
_entity_poly.pdbx_seq_one_letter_code
_entity_poly.pdbx_strand_id
1 'polypeptide(L)'
;MAACNNPQAGSEHTADSTVTKPTITEEAVTIQVDTVTLNSVVAFSSDTTVKKPIVLIAPEWWGLNDYEKGRAKQLAELGYLAIAIDFYGNGKHAENPDQAKAFATPFYMNPQLGFGRLQAALAKAKTFPQADTTRIAAIGYCFGGSMVLNAAKLGLPVNGVVSFHGGLQTVPPQKGLTKAQILVCHGGADPFVPAQDVATFKKQLDSLSIPYTFKEYAGATHAFTNPASTANGKKFNMPIEYNAAADTASWNDMRAFFGVIFK
;
A
#
# COMPACT_ATOMS: atom_id res chain seq x y z
N MET A 1 -74.06 -10.16 -28.77
CA MET A 1 -74.04 -9.06 -27.79
C MET A 1 -72.60 -8.77 -27.42
N ALA A 2 -72.23 -7.49 -27.53
CA ALA A 2 -71.09 -6.80 -26.91
C ALA A 2 -69.68 -7.41 -26.97
N ALA A 3 -68.83 -6.71 -27.73
CA ALA A 3 -67.38 -6.69 -27.59
C ALA A 3 -66.94 -6.08 -26.26
N CYS A 4 -65.77 -6.47 -25.76
CA CYS A 4 -64.79 -5.58 -25.12
C CYS A 4 -63.43 -6.30 -25.06
N ASN A 5 -62.49 -5.82 -25.87
CA ASN A 5 -61.11 -6.23 -25.96
C ASN A 5 -60.28 -5.13 -25.27
N ASN A 6 -59.45 -5.45 -24.29
CA ASN A 6 -58.41 -4.53 -23.80
C ASN A 6 -57.29 -5.30 -23.06
N PRO A 7 -56.05 -5.34 -23.56
CA PRO A 7 -54.89 -5.64 -22.75
C PRO A 7 -54.20 -4.34 -22.33
N GLN A 8 -54.23 -4.03 -21.03
CA GLN A 8 -53.37 -3.00 -20.45
C GLN A 8 -51.92 -3.51 -20.42
N ALA A 9 -51.07 -2.84 -21.18
CA ALA A 9 -49.63 -2.91 -21.05
C ALA A 9 -49.22 -2.30 -19.69
N GLY A 10 -48.76 -3.13 -18.77
CA GLY A 10 -48.04 -2.71 -17.59
C GLY A 10 -46.57 -2.52 -17.95
N SER A 11 -46.11 -1.27 -17.99
CA SER A 11 -44.70 -0.93 -18.15
C SER A 11 -43.93 -1.28 -16.88
N GLU A 12 -43.00 -2.24 -16.98
CA GLU A 12 -41.96 -2.46 -15.99
C GLU A 12 -41.01 -1.25 -15.98
N HIS A 13 -41.08 -0.44 -14.92
CA HIS A 13 -40.01 0.49 -14.58
C HIS A 13 -38.98 -0.25 -13.72
N THR A 14 -38.00 -0.86 -14.37
CA THR A 14 -36.73 -1.19 -13.72
C THR A 14 -35.92 0.10 -13.62
N ALA A 15 -35.87 0.68 -12.42
CA ALA A 15 -34.98 1.78 -12.10
C ALA A 15 -33.53 1.31 -12.22
N ASP A 16 -32.91 1.66 -13.34
CA ASP A 16 -31.47 1.51 -13.55
C ASP A 16 -30.77 2.43 -12.55
N SER A 17 -30.28 1.84 -11.46
CA SER A 17 -29.55 2.55 -10.42
C SER A 17 -28.16 2.86 -10.97
N THR A 18 -28.03 4.00 -11.65
CA THR A 18 -26.74 4.52 -12.08
C THR A 18 -25.88 4.80 -10.85
N VAL A 19 -25.06 3.83 -10.44
CA VAL A 19 -24.03 4.02 -9.43
C VAL A 19 -23.05 5.04 -10.00
N THR A 20 -23.19 6.29 -9.56
CA THR A 20 -22.30 7.36 -9.99
C THR A 20 -20.93 7.06 -9.39
N LYS A 21 -19.91 6.91 -10.25
CA LYS A 21 -18.53 6.70 -9.77
C LYS A 21 -18.13 7.87 -8.86
N PRO A 22 -17.46 7.60 -7.72
CA PRO A 22 -17.05 8.66 -6.81
C PRO A 22 -16.09 9.61 -7.53
N THR A 23 -16.31 10.92 -7.39
CA THR A 23 -15.33 11.91 -7.81
C THR A 23 -14.10 11.81 -6.91
N ILE A 24 -12.95 11.52 -7.49
CA ILE A 24 -11.67 11.43 -6.79
C ILE A 24 -10.93 12.75 -6.91
N THR A 25 -10.49 13.27 -5.77
CA THR A 25 -9.57 14.39 -5.67
C THR A 25 -8.15 13.84 -5.51
N GLU A 26 -7.21 14.37 -6.29
CA GLU A 26 -5.77 14.12 -6.19
C GLU A 26 -5.07 15.46 -5.94
N GLU A 27 -4.32 15.59 -4.84
CA GLU A 27 -3.64 16.83 -4.47
C GLU A 27 -2.15 16.58 -4.19
N ALA A 28 -1.29 17.49 -4.65
CA ALA A 28 0.09 17.53 -4.20
C ALA A 28 0.12 18.01 -2.74
N VAL A 29 0.95 17.38 -1.92
CA VAL A 29 1.09 17.71 -0.51
C VAL A 29 2.55 17.77 -0.09
N THR A 30 2.92 18.90 0.51
CA THR A 30 4.25 19.13 1.06
C THR A 30 4.29 18.76 2.54
N ILE A 31 5.24 17.92 2.93
CA ILE A 31 5.46 17.49 4.31
C ILE A 31 6.91 17.80 4.71
N GLN A 32 7.11 18.53 5.81
CA GLN A 32 8.47 18.78 6.32
C GLN A 32 8.87 17.71 7.33
N VAL A 33 10.07 17.15 7.16
CA VAL A 33 10.69 16.18 8.08
C VAL A 33 12.17 16.52 8.22
N ASP A 34 12.52 17.08 9.37
CA ASP A 34 13.85 17.64 9.62
C ASP A 34 14.22 18.67 8.55
N THR A 35 15.27 18.43 7.78
CA THR A 35 15.75 19.27 6.67
C THR A 35 15.23 18.83 5.30
N VAL A 36 14.36 17.82 5.24
CA VAL A 36 13.88 17.21 4.00
C VAL A 36 12.41 17.54 3.79
N THR A 37 12.07 17.97 2.57
CA THR A 37 10.71 18.23 2.15
C THR A 37 10.18 17.07 1.33
N LEU A 38 9.11 16.40 1.76
CA LEU A 38 8.47 15.33 0.98
C LEU A 38 7.42 15.93 0.06
N ASN A 39 7.59 15.78 -1.25
CA ASN A 39 6.64 16.21 -2.28
C ASN A 39 5.69 15.06 -2.62
N SER A 40 4.77 14.78 -1.69
CA SER A 40 3.88 13.62 -1.74
C SER A 40 2.59 13.92 -2.50
N VAL A 41 1.78 12.89 -2.77
CA VAL A 41 0.43 13.04 -3.36
C VAL A 41 -0.58 12.39 -2.45
N VAL A 42 -1.72 13.05 -2.23
CA VAL A 42 -2.86 12.49 -1.52
C VAL A 42 -4.03 12.29 -2.49
N ALA A 43 -4.74 11.18 -2.36
CA ALA A 43 -5.93 10.87 -3.13
C ALA A 43 -7.07 10.44 -2.21
N PHE A 44 -8.26 10.98 -2.41
CA PHE A 44 -9.46 10.64 -1.65
C PHE A 44 -10.72 11.00 -2.45
N SER A 45 -11.85 10.34 -2.17
CA SER A 45 -13.13 10.82 -2.69
C SER A 45 -13.55 12.13 -2.03
N SER A 46 -14.00 13.11 -2.81
CA SER A 46 -14.39 14.45 -2.34
C SER A 46 -15.61 14.45 -1.41
N ASP A 47 -16.33 13.33 -1.32
CA ASP A 47 -17.46 13.15 -0.43
C ASP A 47 -17.04 13.40 1.04
N THR A 48 -17.66 14.36 1.71
CA THR A 48 -17.36 14.70 3.11
C THR A 48 -18.31 14.05 4.12
N THR A 49 -19.31 13.31 3.65
CA THR A 49 -20.34 12.69 4.52
C THR A 49 -19.77 11.56 5.38
N VAL A 50 -18.73 10.88 4.90
CA VAL A 50 -18.06 9.76 5.59
C VAL A 50 -16.56 10.02 5.70
N LYS A 51 -16.06 9.94 6.94
CA LYS A 51 -14.63 9.93 7.24
C LYS A 51 -13.98 8.64 6.72
N LYS A 52 -12.82 8.78 6.11
CA LYS A 52 -12.13 7.74 5.33
C LYS A 52 -10.93 7.21 6.12
N PRO A 53 -10.77 5.88 6.26
CA PRO A 53 -9.54 5.33 6.82
C PRO A 53 -8.32 5.83 6.05
N ILE A 54 -7.24 6.11 6.77
CA ILE A 54 -5.98 6.57 6.19
C ILE A 54 -5.19 5.36 5.71
N VAL A 55 -4.63 5.44 4.50
CA VAL A 55 -3.67 4.46 3.98
C VAL A 55 -2.40 5.19 3.52
N LEU A 56 -1.29 4.98 4.22
CA LEU A 56 0.03 5.46 3.81
C LEU A 56 0.61 4.51 2.76
N ILE A 57 1.27 5.02 1.72
CA ILE A 57 1.91 4.22 0.68
C ILE A 57 3.40 4.58 0.61
N ALA A 58 4.24 3.63 1.02
CA ALA A 58 5.68 3.70 0.82
C ALA A 58 6.05 3.12 -0.57
N PRO A 59 6.84 3.84 -1.38
CA PRO A 59 7.07 3.49 -2.78
C PRO A 59 8.03 2.32 -2.93
N GLU A 60 8.09 1.81 -4.16
CA GLU A 60 9.24 1.01 -4.60
C GLU A 60 10.53 1.83 -4.51
N TRP A 61 11.68 1.14 -4.65
CA TRP A 61 12.99 1.77 -4.51
C TRP A 61 13.31 2.85 -5.55
N TRP A 62 12.48 2.99 -6.59
CA TRP A 62 12.57 4.04 -7.59
C TRP A 62 12.21 5.42 -7.03
N GLY A 63 11.53 5.47 -5.87
CA GLY A 63 10.92 6.70 -5.35
C GLY A 63 9.50 6.89 -5.89
N LEU A 64 8.83 7.95 -5.42
CA LEU A 64 7.45 8.23 -5.77
C LEU A 64 7.30 8.45 -7.28
N ASN A 65 6.55 7.58 -7.94
CA ASN A 65 6.26 7.69 -9.37
C ASN A 65 4.77 7.41 -9.64
N ASP A 66 4.42 7.28 -10.92
CA ASP A 66 3.02 7.15 -11.34
C ASP A 66 2.39 5.82 -10.90
N TYR A 67 3.20 4.79 -10.62
CA TYR A 67 2.72 3.54 -10.06
C TYR A 67 2.08 3.76 -8.68
N GLU A 68 2.79 4.38 -7.73
CA GLU A 68 2.24 4.63 -6.38
C GLU A 68 1.11 5.66 -6.39
N LYS A 69 1.20 6.69 -7.24
CA LYS A 69 0.08 7.64 -7.42
C LYS A 69 -1.17 6.92 -7.93
N GLY A 70 -1.01 6.01 -8.87
CA GLY A 70 -2.08 5.13 -9.36
C GLY A 70 -2.66 4.26 -8.25
N ARG A 71 -1.83 3.68 -7.38
CA ARG A 71 -2.30 2.92 -6.20
C ARG A 71 -3.04 3.79 -5.19
N ALA A 72 -2.62 5.04 -5.00
CA ALA A 72 -3.34 6.00 -4.16
C ALA A 72 -4.74 6.28 -4.72
N LYS A 73 -4.84 6.50 -6.03
CA LYS A 73 -6.13 6.66 -6.70
C LYS A 73 -7.03 5.44 -6.56
N GLN A 74 -6.51 4.24 -6.78
CA GLN A 74 -7.27 2.99 -6.60
C GLN A 74 -7.78 2.82 -5.17
N LEU A 75 -6.98 3.19 -4.16
CA LEU A 75 -7.43 3.20 -2.77
C LEU A 75 -8.50 4.26 -2.51
N ALA A 76 -8.38 5.44 -3.12
CA ALA A 76 -9.39 6.48 -3.03
C ALA A 76 -10.74 6.03 -3.61
N GLU A 77 -10.72 5.29 -4.73
CA GLU A 77 -11.90 4.65 -5.33
C GLU A 77 -12.53 3.58 -4.42
N LEU A 78 -11.73 2.96 -3.55
CA LEU A 78 -12.20 2.02 -2.52
C LEU A 78 -12.68 2.72 -1.23
N GLY A 79 -12.67 4.06 -1.17
CA GLY A 79 -13.17 4.83 -0.03
C GLY A 79 -12.12 5.20 1.01
N TYR A 80 -10.83 5.06 0.71
CA TYR A 80 -9.73 5.45 1.60
C TYR A 80 -9.24 6.87 1.35
N LEU A 81 -8.57 7.46 2.34
CA LEU A 81 -7.68 8.60 2.13
C LEU A 81 -6.26 8.05 2.01
N ALA A 82 -5.73 8.05 0.80
CA ALA A 82 -4.44 7.46 0.50
C ALA A 82 -3.38 8.53 0.30
N ILE A 83 -2.19 8.36 0.88
CA ILE A 83 -1.06 9.26 0.67
C ILE A 83 0.14 8.47 0.13
N ALA A 84 0.52 8.78 -1.11
CA ALA A 84 1.72 8.26 -1.77
C ALA A 84 2.91 9.16 -1.41
N ILE A 85 3.89 8.58 -0.70
CA ILE A 85 4.93 9.33 -0.02
C ILE A 85 6.17 9.48 -0.90
N ASP A 86 6.63 10.71 -1.07
CA ASP A 86 7.99 11.01 -1.56
C ASP A 86 9.01 10.66 -0.47
N PHE A 87 9.35 9.37 -0.39
CA PHE A 87 10.08 8.80 0.74
C PHE A 87 11.52 9.30 0.85
N TYR A 88 12.17 9.48 -0.31
CA TYR A 88 13.53 10.02 -0.40
C TYR A 88 13.57 11.54 -0.21
N GLY A 89 12.46 12.21 -0.51
CA GLY A 89 12.29 13.64 -0.33
C GLY A 89 12.88 14.46 -1.47
N ASN A 90 12.47 15.71 -1.51
CA ASN A 90 12.83 16.73 -2.50
C ASN A 90 12.52 16.28 -3.94
N GLY A 91 11.50 15.43 -4.13
CA GLY A 91 11.10 14.90 -5.42
C GLY A 91 12.12 13.93 -6.04
N LYS A 92 12.99 13.32 -5.24
CA LYS A 92 14.00 12.38 -5.76
C LYS A 92 13.35 11.14 -6.35
N HIS A 93 13.72 10.87 -7.61
CA HIS A 93 13.37 9.67 -8.35
C HIS A 93 14.64 9.07 -8.96
N ALA A 94 14.74 7.74 -8.94
CA ALA A 94 15.89 7.02 -9.48
C ALA A 94 15.62 6.54 -10.91
N GLU A 95 16.54 6.83 -11.83
CA GLU A 95 16.43 6.47 -13.24
C GLU A 95 17.05 5.11 -13.57
N ASN A 96 17.83 4.56 -12.63
CA ASN A 96 18.54 3.29 -12.78
C ASN A 96 18.80 2.60 -11.43
N PRO A 97 19.12 1.29 -11.42
CA PRO A 97 19.34 0.52 -10.21
C PRO A 97 20.43 1.07 -9.27
N ASP A 98 21.50 1.65 -9.81
CA ASP A 98 22.60 2.19 -8.99
C ASP A 98 22.14 3.42 -8.19
N GLN A 99 21.38 4.32 -8.83
CA GLN A 99 20.73 5.43 -8.14
C GLN A 99 19.70 4.95 -7.12
N ALA A 100 18.85 3.98 -7.49
CA ALA A 100 17.84 3.43 -6.59
C ALA A 100 18.49 2.80 -5.35
N LYS A 101 19.57 2.03 -5.53
CA LYS A 101 20.38 1.48 -4.45
C LYS A 101 21.01 2.58 -3.59
N ALA A 102 21.58 3.61 -4.19
CA ALA A 102 22.19 4.73 -3.46
C ALA A 102 21.16 5.48 -2.60
N PHE A 103 19.93 5.67 -3.10
CA PHE A 103 18.85 6.33 -2.37
C PHE A 103 18.27 5.45 -1.27
N ALA A 104 18.10 4.14 -1.51
CA ALA A 104 17.52 3.20 -0.55
C ALA A 104 18.48 2.82 0.59
N THR A 105 19.79 2.72 0.32
CA THR A 105 20.79 2.21 1.28
C THR A 105 20.76 2.91 2.65
N PRO A 106 20.70 4.26 2.75
CA PRO A 106 20.60 4.94 4.04
C PRO A 106 19.41 4.48 4.90
N PHE A 107 18.27 4.16 4.28
CA PHE A 107 17.07 3.71 4.98
C PHE A 107 17.18 2.25 5.46
N TYR A 108 17.89 1.40 4.72
CA TYR A 108 18.21 0.05 5.19
C TYR A 108 19.20 0.05 6.35
N MET A 109 20.20 0.94 6.30
CA MET A 109 21.19 1.09 7.37
C MET A 109 20.62 1.76 8.62
N ASN A 110 19.66 2.67 8.44
CA ASN A 110 18.98 3.36 9.54
C ASN A 110 17.46 3.35 9.34
N PRO A 111 16.77 2.28 9.81
CA PRO A 111 15.32 2.15 9.69
C PRO A 111 14.51 3.29 10.35
N GLN A 112 15.11 4.05 11.27
CA GLN A 112 14.44 5.21 11.87
C GLN A 112 14.16 6.33 10.88
N LEU A 113 14.94 6.43 9.80
CA LEU A 113 14.64 7.39 8.72
C LEU A 113 13.28 7.07 8.10
N GLY A 114 13.03 5.81 7.75
CA GLY A 114 11.76 5.38 7.16
C GLY A 114 10.59 5.51 8.13
N PHE A 115 10.83 5.19 9.40
CA PHE A 115 9.85 5.43 10.46
C PHE A 115 9.45 6.91 10.56
N GLY A 116 10.42 7.82 10.57
CA GLY A 116 10.18 9.27 10.60
C GLY A 116 9.39 9.77 9.39
N ARG A 117 9.66 9.26 8.18
CA ARG A 117 8.86 9.58 6.98
C ARG A 117 7.41 9.16 7.12
N LEU A 118 7.16 7.94 7.59
CA LEU A 118 5.82 7.42 7.80
C LEU A 118 5.07 8.17 8.92
N GLN A 119 5.75 8.53 10.00
CA GLN A 119 5.16 9.34 11.07
C GLN A 119 4.73 10.72 10.58
N ALA A 120 5.59 11.40 9.81
CA ALA A 120 5.26 12.73 9.29
C ALA A 120 4.13 12.67 8.24
N ALA A 121 4.14 11.66 7.37
CA ALA A 121 3.04 11.43 6.44
C ALA A 121 1.72 11.14 7.16
N LEU A 122 1.76 10.35 8.25
CA LEU A 122 0.59 10.12 9.09
C LEU A 122 0.10 11.41 9.76
N ALA A 123 1.00 12.20 10.34
CA ALA A 123 0.65 13.47 10.94
C ALA A 123 -0.02 14.41 9.92
N LYS A 124 0.50 14.46 8.69
CA LYS A 124 -0.11 15.23 7.61
C LYS A 124 -1.47 14.68 7.20
N ALA A 125 -1.61 13.36 7.02
CA ALA A 125 -2.88 12.74 6.63
C ALA A 125 -3.99 13.03 7.66
N LYS A 126 -3.66 13.07 8.96
CA LYS A 126 -4.61 13.42 10.03
C LYS A 126 -5.13 14.86 9.97
N THR A 127 -4.49 15.75 9.20
CA THR A 127 -4.96 17.14 9.02
C THR A 127 -6.11 17.28 8.04
N PHE A 128 -6.37 16.25 7.21
CA PHE A 128 -7.43 16.30 6.22
C PHE A 128 -8.81 16.13 6.88
N PRO A 129 -9.79 17.00 6.57
CA PRO A 129 -11.12 16.89 7.15
C PRO A 129 -11.85 15.61 6.72
N GLN A 130 -11.41 14.92 5.67
CA GLN A 130 -11.96 13.63 5.25
C GLN A 130 -11.36 12.46 6.03
N ALA A 131 -10.30 12.65 6.81
CA ALA A 131 -9.58 11.57 7.45
C ALA A 131 -10.31 11.02 8.68
N ASP A 132 -10.40 9.69 8.77
CA ASP A 132 -10.67 8.97 10.00
C ASP A 132 -9.34 8.65 10.69
N THR A 133 -9.07 9.33 11.79
CA THR A 133 -7.80 9.20 12.50
C THR A 133 -7.71 7.97 13.41
N THR A 134 -8.76 7.16 13.47
CA THR A 134 -8.83 5.93 14.29
C THR A 134 -8.59 4.65 13.47
N ARG A 135 -8.73 4.75 12.14
CA ARG A 135 -8.56 3.65 11.19
C ARG A 135 -7.44 3.98 10.21
N ILE A 136 -6.25 3.48 10.50
CA ILE A 136 -5.00 3.81 9.79
C ILE A 136 -4.27 2.53 9.41
N ALA A 137 -3.84 2.44 8.16
CA ALA A 137 -2.91 1.43 7.70
C ALA A 137 -1.72 2.05 6.96
N ALA A 138 -0.64 1.28 6.81
CA ALA A 138 0.45 1.60 5.91
C ALA A 138 0.74 0.42 4.99
N ILE A 139 0.82 0.67 3.69
CA ILE A 139 1.23 -0.32 2.70
C ILE A 139 2.56 0.09 2.08
N GLY A 140 3.28 -0.88 1.54
CA GLY A 140 4.48 -0.58 0.79
C GLY A 140 4.85 -1.68 -0.19
N TYR A 141 5.57 -1.28 -1.24
CA TYR A 141 6.00 -2.14 -2.34
C TYR A 141 7.52 -2.24 -2.35
N CYS A 142 8.09 -3.44 -2.50
CA CYS A 142 9.55 -3.64 -2.58
C CYS A 142 10.26 -2.98 -1.37
N PHE A 143 11.07 -1.95 -1.60
CA PHE A 143 11.67 -1.09 -0.58
C PHE A 143 10.65 -0.60 0.45
N GLY A 144 9.52 -0.05 0.00
CA GLY A 144 8.45 0.42 0.85
C GLY A 144 7.83 -0.70 1.69
N GLY A 145 7.79 -1.92 1.18
CA GLY A 145 7.34 -3.10 1.92
C GLY A 145 8.22 -3.37 3.14
N SER A 146 9.55 -3.32 2.96
CA SER A 146 10.51 -3.37 4.07
C SER A 146 10.32 -2.21 5.04
N MET A 147 10.05 -1.00 4.54
CA MET A 147 9.88 0.19 5.38
C MET A 147 8.64 0.12 6.27
N VAL A 148 7.49 -0.34 5.76
CA VAL A 148 6.28 -0.46 6.58
C VAL A 148 6.37 -1.60 7.59
N LEU A 149 7.09 -2.68 7.27
CA LEU A 149 7.40 -3.75 8.24
C LEU A 149 8.30 -3.23 9.37
N ASN A 150 9.37 -2.50 9.02
CA ASN A 150 10.21 -1.84 10.02
C ASN A 150 9.40 -0.87 10.88
N ALA A 151 8.59 -0.02 10.27
CA ALA A 151 7.82 0.98 11.00
C ALA A 151 6.80 0.36 11.94
N ALA A 152 6.12 -0.72 11.53
CA ALA A 152 5.24 -1.47 12.43
C ALA A 152 6.02 -2.00 13.64
N LYS A 153 7.18 -2.64 13.44
CA LYS A 153 8.02 -3.17 14.51
C LYS A 153 8.66 -2.09 15.39
N LEU A 154 8.81 -0.87 14.88
CA LEU A 154 9.26 0.32 15.62
C LEU A 154 8.11 1.08 16.32
N GLY A 155 6.87 0.58 16.23
CA GLY A 155 5.74 1.12 16.98
C GLY A 155 4.97 2.23 16.27
N LEU A 156 4.91 2.22 14.94
CA LEU A 156 4.09 3.17 14.19
C LEU A 156 2.62 2.98 14.60
N PRO A 157 1.89 4.05 14.99
CA PRO A 157 0.55 3.91 15.56
C PRO A 157 -0.51 3.70 14.46
N VAL A 158 -0.52 2.50 13.89
CA VAL A 158 -1.46 2.05 12.83
C VAL A 158 -2.18 0.76 13.25
N ASN A 159 -3.37 0.52 12.71
CA ASN A 159 -4.14 -0.71 12.93
C ASN A 159 -3.49 -1.91 12.22
N GLY A 160 -2.81 -1.68 11.09
CA GLY A 160 -2.07 -2.73 10.40
C GLY A 160 -1.17 -2.24 9.28
N VAL A 161 -0.29 -3.13 8.81
CA VAL A 161 0.59 -2.88 7.67
C VAL A 161 0.51 -3.99 6.63
N VAL A 162 0.70 -3.63 5.36
CA VAL A 162 0.74 -4.57 4.25
C VAL A 162 2.03 -4.41 3.45
N SER A 163 2.84 -5.46 3.42
CA SER A 163 4.06 -5.51 2.61
C SER A 163 3.79 -6.28 1.33
N PHE A 164 3.97 -5.64 0.18
CA PHE A 164 4.00 -6.30 -1.12
C PHE A 164 5.44 -6.50 -1.54
N HIS A 165 5.86 -7.76 -1.72
CA HIS A 165 7.21 -8.17 -2.13
C HIS A 165 8.33 -7.40 -1.42
N GLY A 166 8.13 -7.07 -0.13
CA GLY A 166 9.15 -6.41 0.66
C GLY A 166 10.22 -7.37 1.16
N GLY A 167 11.43 -6.85 1.37
CA GLY A 167 12.50 -7.57 2.06
C GLY A 167 12.10 -7.87 3.50
N LEU A 168 12.46 -9.07 3.99
CA LEU A 168 12.06 -9.55 5.31
C LEU A 168 13.14 -9.37 6.39
N GLN A 169 14.36 -9.06 5.98
CA GLN A 169 15.45 -8.65 6.87
C GLN A 169 15.18 -7.24 7.40
N THR A 170 14.39 -7.21 8.48
CA THR A 170 13.85 -6.01 9.12
C THR A 170 14.31 -5.98 10.57
N VAL A 171 14.12 -4.85 11.25
CA VAL A 171 14.48 -4.72 12.67
C VAL A 171 13.83 -5.84 13.49
N PRO A 172 14.51 -6.36 14.52
CA PRO A 172 13.90 -7.31 15.44
C PRO A 172 12.66 -6.69 16.10
N PRO A 173 11.52 -7.40 16.17
CA PRO A 173 10.36 -6.92 16.88
C PRO A 173 10.63 -6.85 18.39
N GLN A 174 9.94 -5.94 19.08
CA GLN A 174 9.98 -5.84 20.54
C GLN A 174 8.57 -6.07 21.11
N LYS A 175 8.48 -6.87 22.18
CA LYS A 175 7.20 -7.25 22.79
C LYS A 175 6.46 -6.00 23.28
N GLY A 176 5.19 -5.87 22.89
CA GLY A 176 4.33 -4.77 23.31
C GLY A 176 4.58 -3.43 22.60
N LEU A 177 5.62 -3.32 21.76
CA LEU A 177 5.92 -2.09 21.03
C LEU A 177 4.93 -1.84 19.89
N THR A 178 4.46 -2.90 19.23
CA THR A 178 3.49 -2.80 18.14
C THR A 178 2.16 -3.44 18.48
N LYS A 179 1.07 -2.80 18.04
CA LYS A 179 -0.28 -3.35 18.02
C LYS A 179 -0.79 -3.58 16.60
N ALA A 180 0.02 -3.24 15.59
CA ALA A 180 -0.36 -3.37 14.19
C ALA A 180 -0.45 -4.86 13.82
N GLN A 181 -1.54 -5.23 13.16
CA GLN A 181 -1.58 -6.52 12.45
C GLN A 181 -0.70 -6.43 11.19
N ILE A 182 -0.12 -7.55 10.77
CA ILE A 182 0.80 -7.57 9.63
C ILE A 182 0.26 -8.50 8.55
N LEU A 183 0.13 -8.01 7.32
CA LEU A 183 -0.03 -8.84 6.12
C LEU A 183 1.26 -8.76 5.30
N VAL A 184 1.81 -9.93 4.95
CA VAL A 184 2.91 -10.05 3.99
C VAL A 184 2.38 -10.73 2.75
N CYS A 185 2.53 -10.06 1.61
CA CYS A 185 2.22 -10.53 0.26
C CYS A 185 3.54 -10.82 -0.47
N HIS A 186 4.01 -12.06 -0.42
CA HIS A 186 5.33 -12.48 -0.87
C HIS A 186 5.27 -13.26 -2.19
N GLY A 187 6.18 -12.97 -3.13
CA GLY A 187 6.33 -13.76 -4.35
C GLY A 187 7.09 -15.06 -4.07
N GLY A 188 6.50 -16.21 -4.34
CA GLY A 188 7.12 -17.52 -4.05
C GLY A 188 8.32 -17.86 -4.94
N ALA A 189 8.56 -17.09 -6.00
CA ALA A 189 9.73 -17.20 -6.88
C ALA A 189 10.65 -15.97 -6.76
N ASP A 190 10.54 -15.19 -5.69
CA ASP A 190 11.38 -14.01 -5.44
C ASP A 190 12.83 -14.42 -5.08
N PRO A 191 13.82 -14.14 -5.94
CA PRO A 191 15.20 -14.54 -5.68
C PRO A 191 15.93 -13.62 -4.69
N PHE A 192 15.35 -12.46 -4.34
CA PHE A 192 15.96 -11.51 -3.41
C PHE A 192 15.65 -11.82 -1.95
N VAL A 193 14.68 -12.71 -1.68
CA VAL A 193 14.28 -13.11 -0.34
C VAL A 193 14.39 -14.62 -0.19
N PRO A 194 15.54 -15.14 0.27
CA PRO A 194 15.73 -16.57 0.50
C PRO A 194 14.73 -17.15 1.51
N ALA A 195 14.44 -18.45 1.40
CA ALA A 195 13.56 -19.16 2.33
C ALA A 195 14.00 -19.05 3.80
N GLN A 196 15.29 -18.90 4.06
CA GLN A 196 15.83 -18.68 5.40
C GLN A 196 15.39 -17.33 6.00
N ASP A 197 15.29 -16.28 5.19
CA ASP A 197 14.81 -14.97 5.65
C ASP A 197 13.32 -15.03 5.98
N VAL A 198 12.53 -15.75 5.15
CA VAL A 198 11.11 -16.04 5.45
C VAL A 198 10.96 -16.77 6.77
N ALA A 199 11.72 -17.85 6.98
CA ALA A 199 11.68 -18.64 8.20
C ALA A 199 12.09 -17.80 9.42
N THR A 200 13.14 -16.98 9.28
CA THR A 200 13.62 -16.09 10.35
C THR A 200 12.57 -15.04 10.71
N PHE A 201 11.95 -14.42 9.71
CA PHE A 201 10.91 -13.42 9.92
C PHE A 201 9.70 -13.99 10.67
N LYS A 202 9.19 -15.15 10.23
CA LYS A 202 8.07 -15.84 10.89
C LYS A 202 8.40 -16.18 12.33
N LYS A 203 9.56 -16.80 12.56
CA LYS A 203 10.05 -17.15 13.91
C LYS A 203 10.15 -15.94 14.85
N GLN A 204 10.63 -14.80 14.36
CA GLN A 204 10.71 -13.57 15.15
C GLN A 204 9.32 -13.11 15.63
N LEU A 205 8.32 -13.09 14.74
CA LEU A 205 6.96 -12.68 15.09
C LEU A 205 6.27 -13.71 16.00
N ASP A 206 6.40 -15.00 15.67
CA ASP A 206 5.84 -16.11 16.46
C ASP A 206 6.36 -16.08 17.91
N SER A 207 7.66 -15.85 18.10
CA SER A 207 8.30 -15.80 19.42
C SER A 207 7.74 -14.74 20.37
N LEU A 208 7.11 -13.69 19.81
CA LEU A 208 6.50 -12.59 20.55
C LEU A 208 4.97 -12.59 20.44
N SER A 209 4.39 -13.61 19.80
CA SER A 209 2.95 -13.72 19.53
C SER A 209 2.38 -12.49 18.80
N ILE A 210 3.16 -11.89 17.89
CA ILE A 210 2.68 -10.77 17.07
C ILE A 210 1.83 -11.35 15.93
N PRO A 211 0.55 -10.93 15.78
CA PRO A 211 -0.32 -11.48 14.75
C PRO A 211 0.12 -11.06 13.36
N TYR A 212 0.29 -12.04 12.48
CA TYR A 212 0.53 -11.80 11.05
C TYR A 212 -0.18 -12.82 10.18
N THR A 213 -0.44 -12.42 8.94
CA THR A 213 -0.81 -13.29 7.84
C THR A 213 0.30 -13.25 6.81
N PHE A 214 0.78 -14.41 6.36
CA PHE A 214 1.78 -14.53 5.32
C PHE A 214 1.18 -15.23 4.12
N LYS A 215 1.02 -14.50 3.02
CA LYS A 215 0.51 -14.98 1.73
C LYS A 215 1.68 -15.12 0.77
N GLU A 216 1.83 -16.32 0.22
CA GLU A 216 2.82 -16.61 -0.80
C GLU A 216 2.11 -16.85 -2.13
N TYR A 217 2.56 -16.16 -3.18
CA TYR A 217 2.02 -16.31 -4.54
C TYR A 217 3.01 -17.11 -5.37
N ALA A 218 2.71 -18.38 -5.60
CA ALA A 218 3.58 -19.29 -6.35
C ALA A 218 3.90 -18.73 -7.75
N GLY A 219 5.17 -18.81 -8.15
CA GLY A 219 5.64 -18.36 -9.46
C GLY A 219 5.75 -16.83 -9.62
N ALA A 220 5.29 -16.03 -8.66
CA ALA A 220 5.52 -14.59 -8.68
C ALA A 220 6.93 -14.26 -8.22
N THR A 221 7.66 -13.48 -9.01
CA THR A 221 8.98 -12.95 -8.66
C THR A 221 8.85 -11.68 -7.81
N HIS A 222 9.96 -10.98 -7.58
CA HIS A 222 9.93 -9.68 -6.93
C HIS A 222 9.31 -8.60 -7.83
N ALA A 223 8.74 -7.56 -7.22
CA ALA A 223 8.03 -6.48 -7.91
C ALA A 223 6.83 -6.95 -8.77
N PHE A 224 6.22 -8.09 -8.41
CA PHE A 224 5.15 -8.73 -9.17
C PHE A 224 3.88 -7.90 -9.38
N THR A 225 3.70 -6.82 -8.61
CA THR A 225 2.52 -5.96 -8.67
C THR A 225 2.63 -4.83 -9.69
N ASN A 226 3.82 -4.54 -10.20
CA ASN A 226 4.05 -3.39 -11.08
C ASN A 226 4.20 -3.86 -12.54
N PRO A 227 3.28 -3.48 -13.46
CA PRO A 227 3.38 -3.83 -14.88
C PRO A 227 4.70 -3.40 -15.55
N ALA A 228 5.33 -2.33 -15.06
CA ALA A 228 6.61 -1.86 -15.58
C ALA A 228 7.79 -2.78 -15.19
N SER A 229 7.62 -3.66 -14.20
CA SER A 229 8.69 -4.57 -13.72
C SER A 229 9.24 -5.45 -14.84
N THR A 230 8.40 -5.99 -15.73
CA THR A 230 8.88 -6.84 -16.84
C THR A 230 9.79 -6.07 -17.79
N ALA A 231 9.46 -4.82 -18.10
CA ALA A 231 10.28 -3.97 -18.98
C ALA A 231 11.59 -3.56 -18.28
N ASN A 232 11.52 -3.17 -17.01
CA ASN A 232 12.69 -2.80 -16.22
C ASN A 232 13.62 -3.98 -15.96
N GLY A 233 13.06 -5.17 -15.70
CA GLY A 233 13.81 -6.42 -15.54
C GLY A 233 14.66 -6.73 -16.78
N LYS A 234 14.08 -6.60 -17.98
CA LYS A 234 14.81 -6.74 -19.24
C LYS A 234 15.85 -5.63 -19.44
N LYS A 235 15.46 -4.37 -19.22
CA LYS A 235 16.32 -3.18 -19.43
C LYS A 235 17.58 -3.21 -18.57
N PHE A 236 17.44 -3.62 -17.31
CA PHE A 236 18.51 -3.57 -16.32
C PHE A 236 19.06 -4.94 -15.91
N ASN A 237 18.64 -6.01 -16.60
CA ASN A 237 19.02 -7.39 -16.29
C ASN A 237 18.75 -7.77 -14.83
N MET A 238 17.57 -7.42 -14.33
CA MET A 238 17.11 -7.72 -12.97
C MET A 238 16.07 -8.85 -13.00
N PRO A 239 16.08 -9.79 -12.03
CA PRO A 239 15.10 -10.87 -11.96
C PRO A 239 13.77 -10.40 -11.33
N ILE A 240 13.14 -9.43 -11.98
CA ILE A 240 11.83 -8.87 -11.62
C ILE A 240 10.88 -9.02 -12.80
N GLU A 241 9.62 -9.33 -12.53
CA GLU A 241 8.61 -9.49 -13.57
C GLU A 241 7.21 -9.22 -13.03
N TYR A 242 6.35 -8.61 -13.84
CA TYR A 242 4.94 -8.46 -13.50
C TYR A 242 4.21 -9.81 -13.52
N ASN A 243 3.39 -10.07 -12.51
CA ASN A 243 2.50 -11.22 -12.48
C ASN A 243 1.06 -10.76 -12.15
N ALA A 244 0.22 -10.66 -13.17
CA ALA A 244 -1.15 -10.12 -13.04
C ALA A 244 -2.04 -10.91 -12.07
N ALA A 245 -1.86 -12.24 -11.99
CA ALA A 245 -2.63 -13.08 -11.09
C ALA A 245 -2.24 -12.82 -9.63
N ALA A 246 -0.93 -12.76 -9.33
CA ALA A 246 -0.43 -12.44 -8.00
C ALA A 246 -0.75 -11.00 -7.59
N ASP A 247 -0.65 -10.04 -8.51
CA ASP A 247 -1.06 -8.65 -8.29
C ASP A 247 -2.53 -8.58 -7.85
N THR A 248 -3.43 -9.16 -8.64
CA THR A 248 -4.88 -9.20 -8.35
C THR A 248 -5.17 -9.91 -7.03
N ALA A 249 -4.58 -11.08 -6.80
CA ALA A 249 -4.78 -11.85 -5.58
C ALA A 249 -4.31 -11.08 -4.34
N SER A 250 -3.11 -10.49 -4.41
CA SER A 250 -2.54 -9.72 -3.30
C SER A 250 -3.32 -8.44 -2.98
N TRP A 251 -3.87 -7.78 -3.98
CA TRP A 251 -4.76 -6.64 -3.78
C TRP A 251 -6.05 -7.04 -3.07
N ASN A 252 -6.62 -8.19 -3.43
CA ASN A 252 -7.82 -8.71 -2.78
C ASN A 252 -7.54 -9.16 -1.33
N ASP A 253 -6.39 -9.79 -1.08
CA ASP A 253 -5.97 -10.14 0.28
C ASP A 253 -5.77 -8.88 1.15
N MET A 254 -5.20 -7.79 0.60
CA MET A 254 -5.11 -6.50 1.28
C MET A 254 -6.51 -5.93 1.61
N ARG A 255 -7.45 -5.98 0.67
CA ARG A 255 -8.83 -5.51 0.91
C ARG A 255 -9.53 -6.31 2.00
N ALA A 256 -9.38 -7.63 1.98
CA ALA A 256 -9.92 -8.51 3.03
C ALA A 256 -9.30 -8.19 4.39
N PHE A 257 -7.98 -7.99 4.43
CA PHE A 257 -7.25 -7.58 5.63
C PHE A 257 -7.73 -6.22 6.17
N PHE A 258 -7.92 -5.21 5.32
CA PHE A 258 -8.52 -3.93 5.71
C PHE A 258 -9.93 -4.09 6.29
N GLY A 259 -10.74 -4.97 5.71
CA GLY A 259 -12.04 -5.35 6.25
C GLY A 259 -11.98 -5.94 7.66
N VAL A 260 -10.84 -6.45 8.12
CA VAL A 260 -10.63 -6.96 9.49
C VAL A 260 -10.08 -5.88 10.42
N ILE A 261 -9.06 -5.13 10.00
CA ILE A 261 -8.34 -4.21 10.90
C ILE A 261 -9.06 -2.86 11.14
N PHE A 262 -10.05 -2.53 10.30
CA PHE A 262 -10.81 -1.27 10.37
C PHE A 262 -12.22 -1.43 10.98
N LYS A 263 -12.50 -2.57 11.61
CA LYS A 263 -13.74 -2.80 12.36
C LYS A 263 -13.69 -2.13 13.74
#